data_AF-F0HA99-F1
#
_entry.id   AF-F0HA99-F1
#
_cell.length_a   1.000
_cell.length_b   1.000
_cell.length_c   1.000
_cell.angle_alpha   90.00
_cell.angle_beta   90.00
_cell.angle_gamma   90.00
#
_symmetry.space_group_name_H-M   'P 1'
#
loop_
_entity.id
_entity.type
_entity.pdbx_description
1 polymer ?
#
loop_
_entity_poly.entity_id
_entity_poly.type
_entity_poly.pdbx_seq_one_letter_code
_entity_poly.pdbx_strand_id
1 'polypeptide(L)' 'MIRIFTMIPMVDDFRQRFTLGNDFVVVADSGQMNKNNVALLRKADYKYILGAHFKSGSTGIRQ' A
#
# COMPACT_ATOMS: atom_id res chain seq x y z
N MET A 1 -1.84 13.41 20.90
CA MET A 1 -1.11 12.18 20.53
C MET A 1 -1.40 11.86 19.07
N ILE A 2 -0.48 12.21 18.16
CA ILE A 2 -0.66 11.98 16.72
C ILE A 2 -0.34 10.50 16.47
N ARG A 3 -1.36 9.68 16.17
CA ARG A 3 -1.15 8.29 15.74
C ARG A 3 -0.63 8.32 14.31
N ILE A 4 0.56 7.78 14.07
CA ILE A 4 1.07 7.50 12.72
C ILE A 4 0.22 6.34 12.19
N PHE A 5 -0.74 6.62 11.32
CA PHE A 5 -1.58 5.60 10.71
C PHE A 5 -0.77 4.86 9.63
N THR A 6 -0.41 3.61 9.92
CA THR A 6 0.04 2.67 8.90
C THR A 6 -1.20 2.01 8.29
N MET A 7 -1.05 1.36 7.14
CA MET A 7 -2.19 0.68 6.49
C MET A 7 -2.60 -0.63 7.19
N ILE A 8 -1.76 -1.19 8.06
CA ILE A 8 -2.00 -2.51 8.67
C ILE A 8 -3.30 -2.55 9.49
N PRO A 9 -3.57 -1.61 10.43
CA PRO A 9 -4.81 -1.66 11.20
C PRO A 9 -6.07 -1.56 10.33
N MET A 10 -6.00 -0.87 9.19
CA MET A 10 -7.11 -0.76 8.26
C MET A 10 -7.34 -2.06 7.50
N VAL A 11 -6.27 -2.72 7.04
CA VAL A 11 -6.36 -4.03 6.38
C VAL A 11 -6.87 -5.09 7.35
N ASP A 12 -6.39 -5.09 8.60
CA ASP A 12 -6.82 -6.01 9.64
C ASP A 12 -8.31 -5.83 9.97
N ASP A 13 -8.77 -4.58 10.11
CA ASP A 13 -10.19 -4.26 10.33
C ASP A 13 -11.07 -4.78 9.20
N PHE A 14 -10.69 -4.54 7.93
CA PHE A 14 -11.43 -5.06 6.78
C PHE A 14 -11.48 -6.58 6.74
N ARG A 15 -10.33 -7.24 6.96
CA ARG A 15 -10.25 -8.69 7.01
C ARG A 15 -11.21 -9.27 8.04
N GLN A 16 -11.25 -8.69 9.25
CA GLN A 16 -12.10 -9.17 10.34
C GLN A 16 -13.57 -8.82 10.08
N ARG A 17 -13.86 -7.59 9.69
CA ARG A 17 -15.22 -7.07 9.48
C ARG A 17 -15.97 -7.81 8.38
N PHE A 18 -15.27 -8.26 7.36
CA PHE A 18 -15.85 -8.98 6.22
C PHE A 18 -15.51 -10.47 6.19
N THR A 19 -14.88 -11.00 7.24
CA THR A 19 -14.57 -12.44 7.39
C THR A 19 -13.79 -13.01 6.19
N LEU A 20 -12.85 -12.25 5.64
CA LEU A 20 -12.13 -12.60 4.41
C LEU A 20 -11.12 -13.75 4.59
N GLY A 21 -10.83 -14.13 5.83
CA GLY A 21 -9.78 -15.10 6.12
C GLY A 21 -8.42 -14.64 5.58
N ASN A 22 -7.75 -15.53 4.84
CA ASN A 22 -6.46 -15.24 4.20
C ASN A 22 -6.56 -15.18 2.66
N ASP A 23 -7.77 -15.30 2.11
CA ASP A 23 -7.99 -15.35 0.65
C ASP A 23 -8.39 -13.98 0.11
N PHE A 24 -7.46 -13.03 0.23
CA PHE A 24 -7.63 -11.70 -0.33
C PHE A 24 -6.28 -11.11 -0.75
N VAL A 25 -6.34 -10.06 -1.57
CA VAL A 25 -5.17 -9.31 -2.04
C VAL A 25 -5.42 -7.82 -1.86
N VAL A 26 -4.47 -7.11 -1.27
CA VAL A 26 -4.52 -5.65 -1.13
C VAL A 26 -4.11 -5.02 -2.47
N VAL A 27 -4.97 -4.18 -3.06
CA VAL A 27 -4.66 -3.45 -4.31
C VAL A 27 -4.56 -1.96 -3.99
N ALA A 28 -3.45 -1.32 -4.36
CA ALA A 28 -3.22 0.11 -4.10
C ALA A 28 -2.44 0.80 -5.22
N ASP A 29 -2.66 2.10 -5.39
CA ASP A 29 -1.83 2.95 -6.24
C ASP A 29 -0.45 3.19 -5.61
N SER A 30 0.64 2.96 -6.35
CA SER A 30 1.99 3.11 -5.77
C SER A 30 2.40 4.55 -5.47
N GLY A 31 1.73 5.55 -6.07
CA GLY A 31 1.90 6.96 -5.73
C GLY A 31 1.38 7.29 -4.32
N GLN A 32 0.44 6.50 -3.80
CA GLN A 32 -0.07 6.61 -2.43
C GLN A 32 0.64 5.68 -1.43
N MET A 33 1.54 4.81 -1.90
CA MET A 33 2.26 3.84 -1.09
C MET A 33 3.70 4.28 -0.81
N ASN A 34 3.98 4.70 0.43
CA ASN A 34 5.36 4.91 0.86
C ASN A 34 6.08 3.57 1.14
N LYS A 35 7.42 3.61 1.16
CA LYS A 35 8.26 2.42 1.39
C LYS A 35 7.97 1.73 2.73
N ASN A 36 7.58 2.48 3.75
CA ASN A 36 7.29 1.93 5.08
C ASN A 36 6.01 1.07 5.05
N ASN A 37 4.95 1.54 4.39
CA ASN A 37 3.71 0.77 4.24
C ASN A 37 3.92 -0.52 3.44
N VAL A 38 4.72 -0.47 2.37
CA VAL A 38 5.07 -1.68 1.60
C VAL A 38 5.88 -2.68 2.44
N ALA A 39 6.84 -2.19 3.23
CA ALA A 39 7.62 -3.03 4.13
C ALA A 39 6.74 -3.68 5.21
N LEU A 40 5.74 -2.95 5.72
CA LEU A 40 4.77 -3.47 6.68
C LEU A 40 3.88 -4.55 6.08
N LEU A 41 3.37 -4.37 4.86
CA LEU A 41 2.59 -5.41 4.16
C LEU A 41 3.41 -6.69 3.99
N ARG A 42 4.69 -6.56 3.61
CA ARG A 42 5.60 -7.71 3.47
C ARG A 42 5.89 -8.40 4.80
N LYS A 43 6.10 -7.64 5.89
CA LYS A 43 6.34 -8.19 7.23
C LYS A 43 5.10 -8.88 7.81
N ALA A 44 3.92 -8.39 7.48
CA ALA A 44 2.63 -8.95 7.91
C ALA A 44 2.15 -10.11 7.02
N ASP A 45 2.95 -10.55 6.04
CA ASP A 45 2.63 -11.62 5.10
C ASP A 45 1.34 -11.38 4.28
N TYR A 46 1.02 -10.10 4.01
CA TYR A 46 -0.11 -9.76 3.16
C TYR A 46 0.27 -9.89 1.68
N LYS A 47 -0.61 -10.53 0.90
CA LYS A 47 -0.55 -10.48 -0.57
C LYS A 47 -1.00 -9.10 -1.05
N TYR A 48 -0.24 -8.49 -1.97
CA TYR A 48 -0.59 -7.18 -2.50
C TYR A 48 -0.19 -6.98 -3.96
N ILE A 49 -0.92 -6.10 -4.65
CA ILE A 49 -0.62 -5.59 -5.99
C ILE A 49 -0.48 -4.07 -5.88
N LEU A 50 0.63 -3.54 -6.38
CA LEU A 50 0.84 -2.10 -6.51
C LEU A 50 0.67 -1.69 -7.96
N GLY A 51 -0.28 -0.79 -8.22
CA GLY A 51 -0.44 -0.16 -9.54
C GLY A 51 0.81 0.66 -9.89
N ALA A 52 1.20 0.67 -11.16
CA ALA A 52 2.35 1.43 -11.62
C ALA A 52 2.10 2.94 -11.49
N HIS A 53 2.92 3.63 -10.71
CA HIS A 53 2.96 5.10 -10.67
C HIS A 53 4.23 5.55 -11.40
N PHE A 54 4.05 6.05 -12.61
CA PHE A 54 5.13 6.64 -13.37
C PHE A 54 5.43 8.02 -12.81
N LYS A 55 6.62 8.19 -12.22
CA LYS A 55 7.13 9.53 -11.97
C LYS A 55 7.34 10.19 -13.33
N SER A 56 6.64 11.28 -13.61
CA SER A 56 7.03 12.23 -14.65
C SER A 56 8.41 12.74 -14.29
N GLY A 57 9.47 12.10 -14.82
CA GLY A 57 10.79 12.70 -14.79
C GLY A 57 10.68 14.05 -15.48
N SER A 58 11.27 15.10 -14.89
CA SER A 58 11.57 16.31 -15.64
C SER A 58 12.57 15.92 -16.72
N THR A 59 12.09 15.39 -17.85
CA THR A 59 12.85 15.37 -19.07
C THR A 59 13.04 16.85 -19.38
N GLY A 60 14.20 17.39 -19.03
CA GLY A 60 14.59 18.72 -19.48
C GLY A 60 14.50 18.68 -21.00
N ILE A 61 13.42 19.22 -21.56
CA ILE A 61 13.34 19.52 -22.97
C ILE A 61 14.36 20.63 -23.16
N ARG A 62 15.57 20.28 -23.60
CA ARG A 62 16.48 21.23 -24.22
C ARG A 62 15.96 21.42 -25.65
N GLN A 63 15.18 22.49 -25.85
CA GLN A 63 14.99 23.09 -27.18
C GLN A 63 16.11 24.11 -27.41
#